data_AF-A0A1I5A897-F1
#
_entry.id   AF-A0A1I5A897-F1
#
_cell.length_a   1.000
_cell.length_b   1.000
_cell.length_c   1.000
_cell.angle_alpha   90.00
_cell.angle_beta   90.00
_cell.angle_gamma   90.00
#
_symmetry.space_group_name_H-M   'P 1'
#
loop_
_entity.id
_entity.type
_entity.pdbx_description
1 polymer ?
#
loop_
_entity_poly.entity_id
_entity_poly.type
_entity_poly.pdbx_seq_one_letter_code
_entity_poly.pdbx_strand_id
1 'polypeptide(L)' 'MASKIKVKLILELRAAQVSQREICRTRKMSQHSVGEVYKIANQLEITYDDIKDKS' A
#
# COMPACT_ATOMS: atom_id res chain seq x y z
N MET A 1 -6.43 -10.80 -5.17
CA MET A 1 -5.58 -9.75 -5.76
C MET A 1 -6.08 -8.37 -5.33
N ALA A 2 -5.21 -7.49 -4.85
CA ALA A 2 -5.56 -6.10 -4.54
C ALA A 2 -5.83 -5.32 -5.82
N SER A 3 -6.85 -4.46 -5.86
CA SER A 3 -7.09 -3.58 -7.00
C SER A 3 -6.02 -2.49 -7.06
N LYS A 4 -5.69 -1.99 -8.26
CA LYS A 4 -4.69 -0.92 -8.46
C LYS A 4 -4.92 0.30 -7.54
N ILE A 5 -6.18 0.70 -7.38
CA ILE A 5 -6.59 1.80 -6.47
C ILE A 5 -6.16 1.52 -5.02
N LYS A 6 -6.32 0.28 -4.54
CA LYS A 6 -5.92 -0.10 -3.18
C LYS A 6 -4.41 -0.09 -3.03
N VAL A 7 -3.66 -0.54 -4.03
CA VAL A 7 -2.18 -0.53 -4.00
C VAL A 7 -1.65 0.91 -3.87
N LYS A 8 -2.15 1.83 -4.69
CA LYS A 8 -1.77 3.25 -4.65
C LYS A 8 -2.05 3.87 -3.29
N LEU A 9 -3.26 3.66 -2.76
CA LEU A 9 -3.65 4.16 -1.44
C LEU A 9 -2.80 3.58 -0.30
N ILE A 10 -2.47 2.28 -0.34
CA ILE A 10 -1.63 1.66 0.69
C ILE A 10 -0.22 2.27 0.67
N LEU A 11 0.35 2.48 -0.52
CA LEU A 11 1.68 3.09 -0.64
C LEU A 11 1.69 4.57 -0.24
N GLU A 12 0.60 5.30 -0.52
CA GLU A 12 0.42 6.68 -0.06
C GLU A 12 0.43 6.76 1.48
N LEU A 13 -0.37 5.92 2.13
CA LEU A 13 -0.45 5.88 3.60
C LEU A 13 0.87 5.41 4.23
N ARG A 14 1.58 4.49 3.57
CA ARG A 14 2.93 4.10 3.97
C ARG A 14 3.90 5.29 3.91
N ALA A 15 3.87 6.08 2.83
CA ALA A 15 4.72 7.26 2.68
C ALA A 15 4.41 8.32 3.76
N ALA A 16 3.14 8.43 4.17
CA ALA A 16 2.69 9.24 5.30
C ALA A 16 3.01 8.63 6.69
N GLN A 17 3.89 7.63 6.77
CA GLN A 17 4.31 6.94 8.01
C GLN A 17 3.18 6.24 8.77
N VAL A 18 2.06 5.91 8.11
CA VAL A 18 0.96 5.17 8.73
C VAL A 18 1.33 3.68 8.80
N SER A 19 1.16 3.08 9.97
CA SER A 19 1.48 1.66 10.18
C SER A 19 0.50 0.73 9.43
N GLN A 20 0.97 -0.46 9.02
CA GLN A 20 0.11 -1.46 8.37
C GLN A 20 -1.14 -1.79 9.20
N ARG A 21 -1.01 -1.88 10.53
CA ARG A 21 -2.11 -2.17 11.45
C ARG A 21 -3.16 -1.06 11.41
N GLU A 22 -2.72 0.19 11.35
CA GLU A 22 -3.61 1.34 11.26
C GLU A 22 -4.30 1.45 9.90
N ILE A 23 -3.60 1.14 8.81
CA ILE A 23 -4.19 1.05 7.46
C ILE A 23 -5.30 -0.01 7.44
N CYS A 24 -5.03 -1.20 7.99
CA CYS A 24 -6.03 -2.27 8.07
C CYS A 24 -7.29 -1.82 8.83
N ARG A 25 -7.09 -1.18 10.00
CA ARG A 25 -8.19 -0.71 10.86
C ARG A 25 -9.01 0.40 10.19
N THR A 26 -8.34 1.44 9.69
CA THR A 26 -9.00 2.66 9.17
C THR A 26 -9.62 2.45 7.79
N ARG A 27 -9.01 1.63 6.94
CA ARG A 27 -9.48 1.35 5.58
C ARG A 27 -10.28 0.05 5.45
N LYS A 28 -10.52 -0.67 6.56
CA LYS A 28 -11.20 -1.97 6.61
C LYS A 28 -10.61 -2.96 5.59
N MET A 29 -9.28 -2.97 5.49
CA MET A 29 -8.53 -3.83 4.58
C MET A 29 -7.98 -5.03 5.34
N SER A 30 -7.88 -6.18 4.68
CA SER A 30 -7.27 -7.36 5.29
C SER A 30 -5.78 -7.17 5.49
N GLN A 31 -5.25 -7.69 6.61
CA GLN A 31 -3.81 -7.70 6.87
C GLN A 31 -3.03 -8.41 5.77
N HIS A 32 -3.58 -9.50 5.23
CA HIS A 32 -2.98 -10.21 4.11
C HIS A 32 -2.77 -9.31 2.89
N SER A 33 -3.80 -8.58 2.46
CA SER A 33 -3.69 -7.71 1.28
C SER A 33 -2.74 -6.54 1.50
N VAL A 34 -2.74 -5.92 2.68
CA VAL A 34 -1.78 -4.85 3.00
C VAL A 34 -0.36 -5.40 3.05
N GLY A 35 -0.15 -6.54 3.69
CA GLY A 35 1.15 -7.22 3.77
C GLY A 35 1.69 -7.63 2.41
N GLU A 36 0.85 -8.18 1.50
CA GLU A 36 1.25 -8.50 0.13
C GLU A 36 1.73 -7.26 -0.62
N VAL A 37 1.01 -6.13 -0.51
CA VAL A 37 1.42 -4.87 -1.15
C VAL A 37 2.76 -4.39 -0.61
N TYR A 38 2.98 -4.43 0.71
CA TYR A 38 4.28 -4.08 1.30
C TYR A 38 5.40 -5.00 0.82
N LYS A 39 5.15 -6.31 0.78
CA LYS A 39 6.11 -7.31 0.31
C LYS A 39 6.51 -7.06 -1.13
N ILE A 40 5.54 -6.92 -2.04
CA ILE A 40 5.79 -6.65 -3.46
C ILE A 40 6.50 -5.30 -3.63
N ALA A 41 6.07 -4.27 -2.91
CA ALA A 41 6.67 -2.96 -3.01
C ALA A 41 8.15 -2.95 -2.57
N ASN A 42 8.47 -3.66 -1.49
CA ASN A 42 9.85 -3.82 -1.04
C ASN A 42 10.68 -4.67 -2.02
N GLN A 43 10.10 -5.73 -2.59
CA GLN A 43 10.79 -6.59 -3.56
C GLN A 43 11.12 -5.85 -4.87
N LEU A 44 10.28 -4.91 -5.28
CA LEU A 44 10.46 -4.12 -6.50
C LEU A 44 11.11 -2.76 -6.25
N GLU A 45 11.45 -2.45 -4.98
CA GLU A 45 11.95 -1.14 -4.55
C GLU A 45 11.07 0.04 -5.01
N ILE A 46 9.76 -0.19 -5.13
CA ILE A 46 8.79 0.84 -5.54
C ILE A 46 8.22 1.57 -4.33
N THR A 47 8.08 2.87 -4.49
CA THR A 47 7.47 3.78 -3.53
C THR A 47 6.20 4.39 -4.10
N TYR A 48 5.50 5.20 -3.28
CA TYR A 48 4.35 5.95 -3.77
C TYR A 48 4.74 6.93 -4.89
N ASP A 49 5.91 7.57 -4.78
CA ASP A 49 6.39 8.53 -5.78
C ASP A 49 6.57 7.92 -7.17
N ASP A 50 6.94 6.63 -7.25
CA ASP A 50 7.11 5.92 -8.53
C ASP A 50 5.78 5.65 -9.26
N ILE A 51 4.67 5.68 -8.53
CA ILE A 51 3.34 5.31 -9.04
C ILE A 51 2.29 6.43 -8.91
N LYS A 52 2.62 7.56 -8.29
CA LYS A 52 1.68 8.66 -8.06
C LYS A 52 1.13 9.23 -9.38
N ASP A 53 1.94 9.23 -10.43
CA ASP A 53 1.58 9.75 -11.76
C ASP A 53 1.02 8.66 -12.70
N LYS A 54 1.01 7.39 -12.25
CA LYS A 54 0.46 6.28 -13.03
C LYS A 54 -1.06 6.24 -12.85
N SER A 55 -1.76 6.26 -13.99
CA SER A 55 -3.23 6.19 -14.11
C SER A 55 -3.71 4.75 -14.29
#